data_AF-A0A850ADF6-F1
#
_entry.id   AF-A0A850ADF6-F1
#
_cell.length_a   1.000
_cell.length_b   1.000
_cell.length_c   1.000
_cell.angle_alpha   90.00
_cell.angle_beta   90.00
_cell.angle_gamma   90.00
#
_symmetry.space_group_name_H-M   'P 1'
#
loop_
_entity.id
_entity.type
_entity.pdbx_description
1 polymer ?
#
loop_
_entity_poly.entity_id
_entity_poly.type
_entity_poly.pdbx_seq_one_letter_code
_entity_poly.pdbx_strand_id
1 'polypeptide(L)' 'RREAGYHHIAWDGRNDAGAAVGSGIYIYRFTANNFSKVRKMMLLK' A
#
# COMPACT_ATOMS: atom_id res chain seq x y z
N ARG A 1 14.75 2.01 -12.38
CA ARG A 1 15.01 0.70 -11.72
C ARG A 1 15.36 1.01 -10.27
N ARG A 2 14.61 0.50 -9.28
CA ARG A 2 15.02 0.65 -7.87
C ARG A 2 16.16 -0.32 -7.57
N GLU A 3 17.14 0.10 -6.79
CA GLU A 3 18.22 -0.79 -6.35
C GLU A 3 17.71 -1.84 -5.37
N ALA A 4 18.43 -2.95 -5.31
CA ALA A 4 18.16 -4.00 -4.33
C ALA A 4 18.39 -3.44 -2.91
N GLY A 5 17.45 -3.70 -2.01
CA GLY A 5 17.51 -3.18 -0.64
C GLY A 5 16.13 -3.09 -0.01
N TYR A 6 16.09 -2.58 1.21
CA TYR A 6 14.85 -2.34 1.92
C TYR A 6 14.24 -1.01 1.47
N HIS A 7 12.95 -1.05 1.12
CA HIS A 7 12.18 0.12 0.74
C HIS A 7 10.96 0.24 1.65
N HIS A 8 10.71 1.44 2.15
CA HIS A 8 9.53 1.74 2.95
C HIS A 8 8.62 2.71 2.19
N ILE A 9 7.33 2.41 2.19
CA ILE A 9 6.27 3.26 1.66
C ILE A 9 5.15 3.24 2.69
N ALA A 10 4.73 4.42 3.13
CA ALA A 10 3.54 4.60 3.96
C ALA A 10 2.42 5.15 3.08
N TRP A 11 1.24 4.56 3.18
CA TRP A 11 0.05 5.12 2.55
C TRP A 11 -0.46 6.28 3.41
N ASP A 12 -0.86 7.36 2.75
CA ASP A 12 -1.33 8.60 3.38
C ASP A 12 -2.82 8.59 3.75
N GLY A 13 -3.52 7.46 3.51
CA GLY A 13 -4.94 7.34 3.78
C GLY A 13 -5.82 8.08 2.76
N ARG A 14 -5.30 8.36 1.54
CA ARG A 14 -6.06 9.00 0.46
C ARG A 14 -6.34 8.03 -0.69
N ASN A 15 -7.47 8.26 -1.37
CA ASN A 15 -7.78 7.59 -2.63
C ASN A 15 -7.18 8.34 -3.83
N ASP A 16 -7.41 7.83 -5.04
CA ASP A 16 -6.88 8.41 -6.28
C ASP A 16 -7.40 9.83 -6.61
N ALA A 17 -8.54 10.23 -6.02
CA ALA A 17 -9.05 11.59 -6.10
C ALA A 17 -8.44 12.55 -5.07
N GLY A 18 -7.49 12.08 -4.25
CA GLY A 18 -6.87 12.83 -3.16
C GLY A 18 -7.73 12.98 -1.91
N ALA A 19 -8.88 12.30 -1.85
CA ALA A 19 -9.80 12.36 -0.72
C ALA A 19 -9.40 11.38 0.38
N ALA A 20 -9.47 11.82 1.64
CA ALA A 20 -9.21 10.97 2.80
C ALA A 20 -10.29 9.89 2.92
N VAL A 21 -9.89 8.66 3.18
CA VAL A 21 -10.82 7.54 3.35
C VAL A 21 -11.13 7.25 4.83
N GLY A 22 -12.10 6.38 5.08
CA GLY A 22 -12.55 6.00 6.42
C GLY A 22 -11.58 5.07 7.14
N SER A 23 -11.77 4.89 8.45
CA SER A 23 -11.09 3.81 9.18
C SER A 23 -11.56 2.46 8.65
N GLY A 24 -10.66 1.50 8.48
CA GLY A 24 -11.02 0.21 7.90
C GLY A 24 -9.85 -0.65 7.49
N ILE A 25 -10.17 -1.83 6.94
CA ILE A 25 -9.20 -2.77 6.39
C ILE A 25 -9.09 -2.53 4.88
N TYR A 26 -7.87 -2.29 4.43
CA TYR A 26 -7.52 -2.06 3.02
C TYR A 26 -6.64 -3.21 2.53
N ILE A 27 -7.03 -3.84 1.43
CA ILE A 27 -6.28 -4.92 0.79
C ILE A 27 -5.43 -4.33 -0.32
N TYR A 28 -4.16 -4.73 -0.39
CA TYR A 28 -3.25 -4.29 -1.43
C TYR A 28 -2.37 -5.45 -1.93
N ARG A 29 -1.80 -5.27 -3.13
CA ARG A 29 -0.94 -6.26 -3.80
C ARG A 29 0.39 -5.62 -4.19
N PHE A 30 1.49 -6.27 -3.82
CA PHE A 30 2.80 -6.00 -4.39
C PHE A 30 3.03 -6.91 -5.60
N THR A 31 3.45 -6.33 -6.72
CA THR A 31 3.85 -7.06 -7.93
C THR A 31 5.28 -6.67 -8.32
N ALA A 32 6.11 -7.67 -8.64
CA ALA A 32 7.47 -7.48 -9.12
C ALA A 32 7.92 -8.69 -9.93
N ASN A 33 8.12 -8.55 -11.25
CA ASN A 33 8.48 -9.66 -12.15
C ASN A 33 7.65 -10.94 -11.85
N ASN A 34 8.28 -11.99 -11.33
CA ASN A 34 7.67 -13.29 -11.01
C ASN A 34 7.13 -13.39 -9.57
N PHE A 35 7.00 -12.26 -8.86
CA PHE A 35 6.54 -12.17 -7.48
C PHE A 35 5.23 -11.39 -7.38
N SER A 36 4.25 -11.97 -6.70
CA SER A 36 3.01 -11.28 -6.29
C SER A 36 2.69 -11.63 -4.85
N LYS A 37 2.43 -10.63 -4.00
CA LYS A 37 2.04 -10.82 -2.60
C LYS A 37 0.89 -9.90 -2.23
N VAL A 38 -0.18 -10.48 -1.68
CA VAL A 38 -1.33 -9.75 -1.14
C VAL A 38 -1.14 -9.55 0.36
N ARG A 39 -1.52 -8.37 0.86
CA ARG A 39 -1.49 -8.02 2.28
C ARG A 39 -2.70 -7.16 2.63
N LYS A 40 -3.00 -7.06 3.92
CA LYS A 40 -4.01 -6.17 4.49
C LYS A 40 -3.34 -5.10 5.34
N MET A 41 -3.90 -3.89 5.33
CA MET A 41 -3.52 -2.75 6.16
C MET A 41 -4.74 -2.28 6.93
N MET A 42 -4.57 -1.88 8.18
CA MET A 42 -5.63 -1.28 8.98
C MET A 42 -5.36 0.21 9.10
N LEU A 43 -6.31 1.03 8.67
CA LEU A 43 -6.30 2.47 8.90
C LEU A 43 -7.15 2.75 10.13
N LEU A 44 -6.53 3.33 11.15
CA LEU A 44 -7.17 3.87 12.34
C LEU A 44 -7.07 5.40 12.25
N LYS A 45 -8.16 6.09 12.59
CA LYS A 45 -8.18 7.54 12.77
C LYS A 45 -7.96 7.89 14.23
#